data_AF-A0A644SLT7-F1
#
_entry.id   AF-A0A644SLT7-F1
#
_cell.length_a   1.000
_cell.length_b   1.000
_cell.length_c   1.000
_cell.angle_alpha   90.00
_cell.angle_beta   90.00
_cell.angle_gamma   90.00
#
_symmetry.space_group_name_H-M   'P 1'
#
loop_
_entity.id
_entity.type
_entity.pdbx_description
1 polymer ?
#
loop_
_entity_poly.entity_id
_entity_poly.type
_entity_poly.pdbx_seq_one_letter_code
_entity_poly.pdbx_strand_id
1 'polypeptide(L)'
;MIKNIWKQIILLILRLQGEADTSRYKVIKTKNNILVSLRNEFKNFLLITIGVFSAGFGFKGFLLTNKFIDGGATGISLLVSALTEIPIYYLIPLINLPFIIMGHKTVGINFAVKTALAIGGLALVLANVDFPNVTNDNILVAVFGGFFLGAGIGLSIRGGAVIDGTEVLALYLSKKLGTTIGDVIIIINVMIFSAAAYFLGVEIALYSMITYLSASKTLDFIVEGIEEYIGVTIVSSKCEEIKEMIYNKLGRGVTVYNGKKGFGKRGMKEDSDIIFTVITRLELSKLTTELEKIAPTAFVVMHSVKDTKGGMIKKRPLKH
;
A
#
# COMPACT_ATOMS: atom_id res chain seq x y z
N MET A 1 5.02 35.68 21.70
CA MET A 1 5.65 35.90 20.38
C MET A 1 5.11 34.95 19.29
N ILE A 2 5.14 33.62 19.49
CA ILE A 2 4.74 32.61 18.48
C ILE A 2 3.26 32.70 18.02
N LYS A 3 2.32 33.04 18.92
CA LYS A 3 0.89 33.20 18.57
C LYS A 3 0.63 34.33 17.55
N ASN A 4 1.46 35.37 17.52
CA ASN A 4 1.30 36.51 16.62
C ASN A 4 1.77 36.20 15.19
N ILE A 5 2.85 35.42 15.06
CA ILE A 5 3.42 35.02 13.77
C ILE A 5 2.45 34.12 13.01
N TRP A 6 1.89 33.09 13.67
CA TRP A 6 0.89 32.22 13.05
C TRP A 6 -0.34 32.99 12.58
N LYS A 7 -0.82 33.95 13.38
CA LYS A 7 -1.97 34.78 13.01
C LYS A 7 -1.67 35.63 11.78
N GLN A 8 -0.47 36.21 11.67
CA GLN A 8 -0.04 36.98 10.50
C GLN A 8 0.08 36.10 9.25
N ILE A 9 0.67 34.90 9.36
CA ILE A 9 0.79 33.96 8.23
C ILE A 9 -0.58 33.52 7.73
N ILE A 10 -1.52 33.19 8.62
CA ILE A 10 -2.87 32.76 8.23
C ILE A 10 -3.63 33.91 7.56
N LEU A 11 -3.51 35.13 8.08
CA LEU A 11 -4.12 36.32 7.47
C LEU A 11 -3.52 36.66 6.11
N LEU A 12 -2.21 36.44 5.92
CA LEU A 12 -1.54 36.59 4.63
C LEU A 12 -2.06 35.57 3.61
N ILE A 13 -2.20 34.31 4.00
CA ILE A 13 -2.72 33.23 3.14
C ILE A 13 -4.18 33.49 2.74
N LEU A 14 -5.04 33.88 3.69
CA LEU A 14 -6.43 34.21 3.41
C LEU A 14 -6.56 35.42 2.47
N ARG A 15 -5.70 36.43 2.61
CA ARG A 15 -5.63 37.58 1.69
C ARG A 15 -5.18 37.18 0.29
N LEU A 16 -4.19 36.28 0.17
CA LEU A 16 -3.74 35.75 -1.12
C LEU A 16 -4.81 34.91 -1.83
N GLN A 17 -5.76 34.34 -1.09
CA GLN A 17 -6.91 33.61 -1.62
C GLN A 17 -8.09 34.52 -2.01
N GLY A 18 -7.96 35.84 -1.91
CA GLY A 18 -9.01 36.80 -2.28
C GLY A 18 -10.17 36.91 -1.28
N GLU A 19 -10.04 36.31 -0.08
CA GLU A 19 -11.07 36.37 0.94
C GLU A 19 -10.87 37.59 1.85
N ALA A 20 -11.65 38.65 1.62
CA ALA A 20 -11.61 39.89 2.41
C ALA A 20 -12.28 39.75 3.79
N ASP A 21 -13.20 38.81 3.96
CA ASP A 21 -13.96 38.63 5.20
C ASP A 21 -13.34 37.57 6.13
N THR A 22 -12.70 38.03 7.20
CA THR A 22 -11.87 37.22 8.10
C THR A 22 -12.68 36.72 9.30
N SER A 23 -13.75 35.96 9.03
CA SER A 23 -14.51 35.29 10.09
C SER A 23 -13.59 34.43 10.97
N ARG A 24 -13.74 34.53 12.29
CA ARG A 24 -12.96 33.79 13.31
C ARG A 24 -12.97 32.28 13.04
N TYR A 25 -14.06 31.76 12.47
CA TYR A 25 -14.20 30.37 12.05
C TYR A 25 -13.28 30.00 10.89
N LYS A 26 -13.18 30.83 9.84
CA LYS A 26 -12.28 30.59 8.69
C LYS A 26 -10.82 30.61 9.11
N VAL A 27 -10.42 31.55 9.97
CA VAL A 27 -9.05 31.60 10.52
C VAL A 27 -8.70 30.32 11.29
N ILE A 28 -9.61 29.81 12.13
CA ILE A 28 -9.41 28.56 12.88
C ILE A 28 -9.39 27.35 11.95
N LYS A 29 -10.28 27.29 10.94
CA LYS A 29 -10.33 26.22 9.94
C LYS A 29 -9.05 26.17 9.09
N THR A 30 -8.58 27.31 8.59
CA THR A 30 -7.32 27.42 7.83
C THR A 30 -6.12 27.08 8.68
N LYS A 31 -6.07 27.52 9.95
CA LYS A 31 -5.04 27.09 10.91
C LYS A 31 -5.02 25.58 11.10
N ASN A 32 -6.18 24.96 11.33
CA ASN A 32 -6.28 23.52 11.51
C ASN A 32 -5.89 22.75 10.25
N ASN A 33 -6.29 23.22 9.06
CA ASN A 33 -5.89 22.61 7.79
C ASN A 33 -4.37 22.66 7.58
N ILE A 34 -3.73 23.80 7.88
CA ILE A 34 -2.26 23.94 7.76
C ILE A 34 -1.56 23.02 8.75
N LEU A 35 -1.99 22.99 10.02
CA LEU A 35 -1.38 22.12 11.04
C LEU A 35 -1.55 20.63 10.70
N VAL A 36 -2.71 20.23 10.19
CA VAL A 36 -2.97 18.86 9.74
C VAL A 36 -2.10 18.52 8.52
N SER A 37 -1.97 19.44 7.55
CA SER A 37 -1.12 19.26 6.38
C SER A 37 0.35 19.11 6.76
N LEU A 38 0.88 20.00 7.61
CA LEU A 38 2.26 19.93 8.10
C LEU A 38 2.54 18.64 8.86
N ARG A 39 1.61 18.20 9.72
CA ARG A 39 1.75 16.92 10.43
C ARG A 39 1.78 15.74 9.46
N ASN A 40 0.94 15.76 8.43
CA ASN A 40 0.92 14.72 7.41
C ASN A 40 2.21 14.72 6.59
N GLU A 41 2.72 15.88 6.19
CA GLU A 41 3.98 15.98 5.45
C GLU A 41 5.19 15.54 6.29
N PHE A 42 5.22 15.88 7.59
CA PHE A 42 6.24 15.38 8.50
C PHE A 42 6.17 13.84 8.66
N LYS A 43 4.95 13.29 8.80
CA LYS A 43 4.74 11.84 8.84
C LYS A 43 5.21 11.18 7.54
N ASN A 44 4.88 11.77 6.39
CA ASN A 44 5.29 11.28 5.08
C ASN A 44 6.80 11.27 4.95
N PHE A 45 7.46 12.36 5.34
CA PHE A 45 8.92 12.47 5.36
C PHE A 45 9.56 11.37 6.23
N LEU A 46 9.09 11.19 7.46
CA LEU A 46 9.60 10.12 8.34
C LEU A 46 9.42 8.73 7.74
N LEU A 47 8.24 8.44 7.16
CA LEU A 47 7.97 7.15 6.52
C LEU A 47 8.92 6.90 5.35
N ILE A 48 9.13 7.90 4.50
CA ILE A 48 10.07 7.80 3.37
C ILE A 48 11.50 7.61 3.87
N THR A 49 11.95 8.36 4.88
CA THR A 49 13.31 8.22 5.42
C THR A 49 13.52 6.82 5.98
N ILE A 50 12.62 6.33 6.84
CA ILE A 50 12.73 4.98 7.40
C ILE A 50 12.67 3.94 6.27
N GLY A 51 11.81 4.15 5.26
CA GLY A 51 11.71 3.28 4.11
C GLY A 51 13.02 3.19 3.31
N VAL A 52 13.65 4.34 3.06
CA VAL A 52 14.95 4.44 2.37
C VAL A 52 16.07 3.71 3.13
N PHE A 53 16.15 3.89 4.46
CA PHE A 53 17.14 3.16 5.27
C PHE A 53 16.87 1.65 5.31
N SER A 54 15.60 1.24 5.38
CA SER A 54 15.21 -0.17 5.33
C SER A 54 15.58 -0.82 3.99
N ALA A 55 15.28 -0.15 2.87
CA ALA A 55 15.66 -0.62 1.53
C ALA A 55 17.18 -0.67 1.37
N GLY A 56 17.90 0.36 1.83
CA GLY A 56 19.37 0.39 1.82
C GLY A 56 20.00 -0.77 2.60
N PHE A 57 19.43 -1.09 3.77
CA PHE A 57 19.84 -2.26 4.56
C PHE A 57 19.55 -3.58 3.85
N GLY A 58 18.38 -3.73 3.21
CA GLY A 58 18.05 -4.90 2.38
C GLY A 58 19.04 -5.09 1.23
N PHE A 59 19.43 -4.02 0.54
CA PHE A 59 20.42 -4.09 -0.54
C PHE A 59 21.82 -4.48 -0.04
N LYS A 60 22.43 -3.64 0.81
CA LYS A 60 23.82 -3.83 1.22
C LYS A 60 24.02 -4.98 2.20
N GLY A 61 23.08 -5.18 3.11
CA GLY A 61 23.19 -6.20 4.16
C GLY A 61 22.89 -7.62 3.68
N PHE A 62 22.21 -7.78 2.54
CA PHE A 62 21.78 -9.08 2.02
C PHE A 62 22.04 -9.23 0.51
N LEU A 63 21.37 -8.44 -0.34
CA LEU A 63 21.28 -8.73 -1.78
C LEU A 63 22.59 -8.57 -2.54
N LEU A 64 23.35 -7.51 -2.25
CA LEU A 64 24.58 -7.18 -2.98
C LEU A 64 25.70 -8.22 -2.74
N THR A 65 25.73 -8.85 -1.56
CA THR A 65 26.74 -9.86 -1.22
C THR A 65 26.63 -11.09 -2.12
N ASN A 66 25.40 -11.56 -2.38
CA ASN A 66 25.15 -12.78 -3.16
C ASN A 66 24.73 -12.50 -4.61
N LYS A 67 24.84 -11.25 -5.08
CA LYS A 67 24.41 -10.80 -6.43
C LYS A 67 22.94 -11.12 -6.73
N PHE A 68 22.10 -11.19 -5.70
CA PHE A 68 20.68 -11.44 -5.90
C PHE A 68 20.01 -10.17 -6.43
N ILE A 69 19.08 -10.39 -7.34
CA ILE A 69 18.34 -9.35 -8.03
C ILE A 69 16.94 -9.25 -7.40
N ASP A 70 16.33 -8.07 -7.48
CA ASP A 70 14.91 -7.86 -7.17
C ASP A 70 14.08 -7.74 -8.46
N GLY A 71 12.77 -7.59 -8.36
CA GLY A 71 11.95 -7.16 -9.49
C GLY A 71 12.24 -5.72 -9.91
N GLY A 72 11.62 -5.33 -11.02
CA GLY A 72 11.43 -3.92 -11.32
C GLY A 72 12.64 -3.11 -11.79
N ALA A 73 12.57 -1.79 -11.65
CA ALA A 73 13.63 -0.85 -12.06
C ALA A 73 14.91 -1.06 -11.23
N THR A 74 14.72 -1.45 -9.97
CA THR A 74 15.83 -1.78 -9.09
C THR A 74 16.47 -3.11 -9.45
N GLY A 75 15.68 -4.09 -9.87
CA GLY A 75 16.16 -5.33 -10.45
C GLY A 75 17.05 -5.11 -11.68
N ILE A 76 16.60 -4.25 -12.59
CA ILE A 76 17.39 -3.84 -13.76
C ILE A 76 18.70 -3.18 -13.31
N SER A 77 18.64 -2.31 -12.30
CA SER A 77 19.83 -1.63 -11.75
C SER A 77 20.84 -2.62 -11.17
N LEU A 78 20.39 -3.63 -10.42
CA LEU A 78 21.24 -4.70 -9.87
C LEU A 78 21.87 -5.54 -10.98
N LEU A 79 21.08 -5.95 -11.98
CA LEU A 79 21.57 -6.74 -13.11
C LEU A 79 22.65 -5.99 -13.91
N VAL A 80 22.41 -4.71 -14.22
CA VAL A 80 23.40 -3.89 -14.93
C VAL A 80 24.65 -3.67 -14.09
N SER A 81 24.50 -3.45 -12.77
CA SER A 81 25.64 -3.31 -11.85
C SER A 81 26.48 -4.59 -11.81
N ALA A 82 25.84 -5.77 -11.77
CA ALA A 82 26.53 -7.05 -11.77
C ALA A 82 27.30 -7.35 -13.07
N LEU A 83 26.87 -6.77 -14.20
CA LEU A 83 27.48 -6.96 -15.51
C LEU A 83 28.54 -5.91 -15.87
N THR A 84 28.38 -4.68 -15.41
CA THR A 84 29.22 -3.53 -15.80
C THR A 84 30.15 -3.04 -14.69
N GLU A 85 30.03 -3.59 -13.48
CA GLU A 85 30.73 -3.16 -12.26
C GLU A 85 30.49 -1.68 -11.88
N ILE A 86 29.55 -1.01 -12.56
CA ILE A 86 29.14 0.34 -12.21
C ILE A 86 28.41 0.28 -10.86
N PRO A 87 28.79 1.13 -9.89
CA PRO A 87 28.15 1.11 -8.59
C PRO A 87 26.64 1.37 -8.67
N ILE A 88 25.87 0.53 -7.98
CA ILE A 88 24.40 0.57 -8.01
C ILE A 88 23.81 1.95 -7.64
N TYR A 89 24.47 2.70 -6.78
CA TYR A 89 23.99 4.03 -6.36
C TYR A 89 23.98 5.07 -7.49
N TYR A 90 24.73 4.87 -8.59
CA TYR A 90 24.58 5.67 -9.80
C TYR A 90 23.45 5.17 -10.71
N LEU A 91 23.29 3.84 -10.79
CA LEU A 91 22.33 3.20 -11.69
C LEU A 91 20.88 3.38 -11.24
N ILE A 92 20.61 3.29 -9.94
CA ILE A 92 19.25 3.46 -9.39
C ILE A 92 18.60 4.79 -9.82
N PRO A 93 19.20 5.97 -9.57
CA PRO A 93 18.58 7.23 -9.99
C PRO A 93 18.52 7.37 -11.51
N LEU A 94 19.52 6.86 -12.24
CA LEU A 94 19.56 6.94 -13.69
C LEU A 94 18.43 6.13 -14.35
N ILE A 95 18.28 4.87 -13.96
CA ILE A 95 17.25 3.96 -14.48
C ILE A 95 15.86 4.41 -14.05
N ASN A 96 15.72 5.00 -12.85
CA ASN A 96 14.43 5.49 -12.38
C ASN A 96 14.01 6.85 -12.93
N LEU A 97 14.93 7.63 -13.52
CA LEU A 97 14.63 8.93 -14.11
C LEU A 97 13.43 8.93 -15.08
N PRO A 98 13.33 8.02 -16.07
CA PRO A 98 12.14 7.95 -16.93
C PRO A 98 10.86 7.69 -16.15
N PHE A 99 10.90 6.87 -15.10
CA PHE A 99 9.73 6.56 -14.27
C PHE A 99 9.29 7.76 -13.41
N ILE A 100 10.22 8.56 -12.90
CA ILE A 100 9.92 9.81 -12.20
C ILE A 100 9.18 10.78 -13.14
N ILE A 101 9.67 10.93 -14.39
CA ILE A 101 9.05 11.79 -15.40
C ILE A 101 7.63 11.29 -15.75
N MET A 102 7.46 9.97 -15.87
CA MET A 102 6.14 9.37 -16.07
C MET A 102 5.22 9.60 -14.87
N GLY A 103 5.74 9.46 -13.65
CA GLY A 103 5.02 9.68 -12.39
C GLY A 103 4.53 11.11 -12.23
N HIS A 104 5.31 12.09 -12.71
CA HIS A 104 4.86 13.48 -12.79
C HIS A 104 3.60 13.63 -13.65
N LYS A 105 3.56 12.97 -14.80
CA LYS A 105 2.42 13.04 -15.73
C LYS A 105 1.21 12.23 -15.26
N THR A 106 1.41 11.11 -14.56
CA THR A 106 0.32 10.19 -14.18
C THR A 106 -0.27 10.48 -12.80
N VAL A 107 0.54 10.88 -11.83
CA VAL A 107 0.12 11.08 -10.42
C VAL A 107 0.20 12.56 -10.02
N GLY A 108 1.24 13.27 -10.43
CA GLY A 108 1.41 14.71 -10.20
C GLY A 108 2.77 15.09 -9.63
N ILE A 109 3.01 16.41 -9.56
CA ILE A 109 4.33 16.97 -9.21
C ILE A 109 4.79 16.63 -7.79
N ASN A 110 3.89 16.69 -6.81
CA ASN A 110 4.24 16.40 -5.41
C ASN A 110 4.71 14.96 -5.23
N PHE A 111 4.09 14.01 -5.94
CA PHE A 111 4.52 12.62 -5.95
C PHE A 111 5.89 12.47 -6.63
N ALA A 112 6.08 13.07 -7.80
CA ALA A 112 7.35 12.98 -8.54
C ALA A 112 8.54 13.55 -7.74
N VAL A 113 8.36 14.68 -7.05
CA VAL A 113 9.40 15.27 -6.19
C VAL A 113 9.71 14.36 -5.01
N LYS A 114 8.69 13.83 -4.31
CA LYS A 114 8.90 12.90 -3.19
C LYS A 114 9.60 11.62 -3.63
N THR A 115 9.22 11.06 -4.78
CA THR A 115 9.84 9.90 -5.41
C THR A 115 11.29 10.17 -5.80
N ALA A 116 11.58 11.32 -6.41
CA ALA A 116 12.96 11.72 -6.73
C ALA A 116 13.83 11.86 -5.47
N LEU A 117 13.29 12.44 -4.40
CA LEU A 117 13.96 12.55 -3.10
C LEU A 117 14.17 11.18 -2.44
N ALA A 118 13.21 10.26 -2.54
CA ALA A 118 13.33 8.91 -2.00
C ALA A 118 14.42 8.11 -2.73
N ILE A 119 14.41 8.14 -4.07
CA ILE A 119 15.39 7.46 -4.93
C ILE A 119 16.79 8.06 -4.74
N GLY A 120 16.89 9.40 -4.72
CA GLY A 120 18.15 10.09 -4.43
C GLY A 120 18.64 9.80 -3.02
N GLY A 121 17.75 9.76 -2.03
CA GLY A 121 18.05 9.36 -0.66
C GLY A 121 18.57 7.93 -0.57
N LEU A 122 17.97 6.99 -1.29
CA LEU A 122 18.44 5.61 -1.38
C LEU A 122 19.83 5.55 -1.99
N ALA A 123 20.07 6.25 -3.11
CA ALA A 123 21.39 6.34 -3.71
C ALA A 123 22.43 6.87 -2.71
N LEU A 124 22.11 7.91 -1.94
CA LEU A 124 23.00 8.46 -0.91
C LEU A 124 23.27 7.48 0.24
N VAL A 125 22.25 6.76 0.71
CA VAL A 125 22.41 5.72 1.74
C VAL A 125 23.31 4.60 1.22
N LEU A 126 23.08 4.14 -0.01
CA LEU A 126 23.92 3.12 -0.64
C LEU A 126 25.36 3.63 -0.91
N ALA A 127 25.58 4.93 -1.11
CA ALA A 127 26.92 5.46 -1.30
C ALA A 127 27.69 5.66 0.02
N ASN A 128 27.01 6.08 1.10
CA ASN A 128 27.69 6.61 2.30
C ASN A 128 27.47 5.79 3.58
N VAL A 129 26.47 4.91 3.62
CA VAL A 129 26.16 4.13 4.83
C VAL A 129 26.65 2.71 4.64
N ASP A 130 27.52 2.27 5.54
CA ASP A 130 27.98 0.90 5.57
C ASP A 130 27.05 0.07 6.44
N PHE A 131 26.55 -1.01 5.87
CA PHE A 131 25.75 -2.01 6.56
C PHE A 131 26.56 -3.29 6.68
N PRO A 132 26.53 -3.98 7.84
CA PRO A 132 27.19 -5.27 7.96
C PRO A 132 26.51 -6.28 7.05
N ASN A 133 27.30 -7.19 6.49
CA ASN A 133 26.77 -8.41 5.91
C ASN A 133 26.16 -9.25 7.05
N VAL A 134 24.84 -9.49 6.97
CA VAL A 134 24.09 -10.13 8.05
C VAL A 134 24.27 -11.65 8.02
N THR A 135 24.28 -12.24 6.82
CA THR A 135 24.37 -13.69 6.62
C THR A 135 24.75 -14.02 5.18
N ASN A 136 25.41 -15.15 4.98
CA ASN A 136 25.75 -15.67 3.66
C ASN A 136 24.82 -16.83 3.22
N ASP A 137 23.87 -17.24 4.06
CA ASP A 137 22.89 -18.27 3.68
C ASP A 137 21.94 -17.72 2.62
N ASN A 138 21.91 -18.39 1.46
CA ASN A 138 21.16 -17.92 0.29
C ASN A 138 19.66 -17.77 0.56
N ILE A 139 19.04 -18.68 1.32
CA ILE A 139 17.60 -18.60 1.59
C ILE A 139 17.32 -17.44 2.55
N LEU A 140 18.12 -17.28 3.60
CA LEU A 140 17.98 -16.16 4.52
C LEU A 140 18.22 -14.82 3.82
N VAL A 141 19.22 -14.74 2.94
CA VAL A 141 19.48 -13.56 2.12
C VAL A 141 18.30 -13.22 1.22
N ALA A 142 17.74 -14.20 0.53
CA ALA A 142 16.60 -13.96 -0.35
C ALA A 142 15.35 -13.50 0.44
N VAL A 143 15.01 -14.22 1.52
CA VAL A 143 13.80 -13.92 2.30
C VAL A 143 13.93 -12.60 3.06
N PHE A 144 15.00 -12.40 3.83
CA PHE A 144 15.15 -11.19 4.64
C PHE A 144 15.59 -9.98 3.83
N GLY A 145 16.41 -10.17 2.78
CA GLY A 145 16.72 -9.12 1.82
C GLY A 145 15.43 -8.60 1.16
N GLY A 146 14.58 -9.52 0.69
CA GLY A 146 13.25 -9.19 0.18
C GLY A 146 12.36 -8.51 1.24
N PHE A 147 12.35 -9.00 2.49
CA PHE A 147 11.56 -8.40 3.56
C PHE A 147 11.94 -6.93 3.83
N PHE A 148 13.23 -6.64 4.06
CA PHE A 148 13.67 -5.27 4.35
C PHE A 148 13.52 -4.34 3.14
N LEU A 149 13.71 -4.87 1.93
CA LEU A 149 13.47 -4.14 0.70
C LEU A 149 11.99 -3.82 0.51
N GLY A 150 11.11 -4.82 0.59
CA GLY A 150 9.66 -4.66 0.51
C GLY A 150 9.10 -3.75 1.60
N ALA A 151 9.63 -3.83 2.82
CA ALA A 151 9.30 -2.89 3.89
C ALA A 151 9.71 -1.46 3.53
N GLY A 152 10.90 -1.30 2.94
CA GLY A 152 11.41 0.00 2.50
C GLY A 152 10.56 0.64 1.39
N ILE A 153 10.20 -0.14 0.37
CA ILE A 153 9.30 0.29 -0.70
C ILE A 153 7.92 0.61 -0.12
N GLY A 154 7.35 -0.27 0.72
CA GLY A 154 6.01 -0.11 1.29
C GLY A 154 5.88 1.12 2.19
N LEU A 155 6.88 1.38 3.05
CA LEU A 155 6.91 2.58 3.89
C LEU A 155 6.98 3.86 3.05
N SER A 156 7.76 3.84 1.96
CA SER A 156 7.86 4.97 1.04
C SER A 156 6.54 5.24 0.32
N ILE A 157 5.85 4.19 -0.14
CA ILE A 157 4.51 4.27 -0.73
C ILE A 157 3.51 4.88 0.25
N ARG A 158 3.55 4.48 1.52
CA ARG A 158 2.70 5.08 2.56
C ARG A 158 3.01 6.56 2.82
N GLY A 159 4.25 6.99 2.60
CA GLY A 159 4.64 8.40 2.61
C GLY A 159 4.31 9.16 1.32
N GLY A 160 3.72 8.50 0.32
CA GLY A 160 3.36 9.09 -0.96
C GLY A 160 4.53 9.25 -1.94
N ALA A 161 5.55 8.39 -1.83
CA ALA A 161 6.68 8.29 -2.74
C ALA A 161 6.84 6.85 -3.23
N VAL A 162 7.64 6.62 -4.25
CA VAL A 162 8.04 5.28 -4.67
C VAL A 162 9.56 5.20 -4.74
N ILE A 163 10.12 4.05 -4.36
CA ILE A 163 11.56 3.77 -4.51
C ILE A 163 11.83 3.03 -5.82
N ASP A 164 10.95 2.10 -6.19
CA ASP A 164 11.06 1.31 -7.42
C ASP A 164 10.11 1.84 -8.50
N GLY A 165 10.63 2.47 -9.55
CA GLY A 165 9.81 3.20 -10.53
C GLY A 165 8.93 2.33 -11.43
N THR A 166 9.09 1.01 -11.41
CA THR A 166 8.35 0.08 -12.26
C THR A 166 6.87 0.00 -11.95
N GLU A 167 6.45 0.28 -10.72
CA GLU A 167 5.05 0.37 -10.34
C GLU A 167 4.36 1.53 -11.07
N VAL A 168 5.07 2.64 -11.28
CA VAL A 168 4.58 3.80 -12.03
C VAL A 168 4.48 3.46 -13.52
N LEU A 169 5.46 2.72 -14.06
CA LEU A 169 5.42 2.20 -15.42
C LEU A 169 4.21 1.26 -15.61
N ALA A 170 4.01 0.32 -14.69
CA ALA A 170 2.92 -0.65 -14.75
C ALA A 170 1.55 0.04 -14.72
N LEU A 171 1.39 1.08 -13.88
CA LEU A 171 0.18 1.89 -13.84
C LEU A 171 -0.07 2.68 -15.13
N TYR A 172 0.99 3.15 -15.79
CA TYR A 172 0.87 3.84 -17.07
C TYR A 172 0.48 2.88 -18.20
N LEU A 173 1.16 1.73 -18.28
CA LEU A 173 0.93 0.72 -19.32
C LEU A 173 -0.42 0.03 -19.17
N SER A 174 -0.86 -0.26 -17.95
CA SER A 174 -2.16 -0.90 -17.70
C SER A 174 -3.31 -0.05 -18.23
N LYS A 175 -3.27 1.28 -18.03
CA LYS A 175 -4.24 2.22 -18.58
C LYS A 175 -4.23 2.29 -20.11
N LYS A 176 -3.06 2.12 -20.73
CA LYS A 176 -2.90 2.20 -22.19
C LYS A 176 -3.28 0.90 -22.90
N LEU A 177 -3.01 -0.25 -22.27
CA LEU A 177 -3.22 -1.58 -22.83
C LEU A 177 -4.54 -2.22 -22.41
N GLY A 178 -5.24 -1.65 -21.41
CA GLY A 178 -6.49 -2.22 -20.87
C GLY A 178 -6.28 -3.48 -20.03
N THR A 179 -5.05 -3.74 -19.59
CA THR A 179 -4.67 -4.90 -18.75
C THR A 179 -4.63 -4.52 -17.27
N THR A 180 -4.48 -5.50 -16.38
CA THR A 180 -4.29 -5.20 -14.95
C THR A 180 -2.85 -4.76 -14.66
N ILE A 181 -2.65 -3.98 -13.60
CA ILE A 181 -1.30 -3.57 -13.16
C ILE A 181 -0.43 -4.80 -12.85
N GLY A 182 -1.03 -5.82 -12.23
CA GLY A 182 -0.34 -7.07 -11.88
C GLY A 182 0.20 -7.80 -13.09
N ASP A 183 -0.59 -7.91 -14.17
CA ASP A 183 -0.16 -8.58 -15.41
C ASP A 183 1.07 -7.90 -16.01
N VAL A 184 1.10 -6.57 -16.01
CA VAL A 184 2.24 -5.80 -16.54
C VAL A 184 3.49 -6.03 -15.69
N ILE A 185 3.36 -6.03 -14.37
CA ILE A 185 4.47 -6.29 -13.44
C ILE A 185 5.03 -7.70 -13.64
N ILE A 186 4.16 -8.70 -13.77
CA ILE A 186 4.58 -10.10 -13.98
C ILE A 186 5.39 -10.21 -15.28
N ILE A 187 4.91 -9.62 -16.38
CA ILE A 187 5.62 -9.67 -17.67
C ILE A 187 7.01 -9.03 -17.56
N ILE A 188 7.11 -7.86 -16.92
CA ILE A 188 8.40 -7.17 -16.70
C ILE A 188 9.34 -8.06 -15.89
N ASN A 189 8.87 -8.63 -14.79
CA ASN A 189 9.70 -9.46 -13.92
C ASN A 189 10.10 -10.79 -14.56
N VAL A 190 9.24 -11.41 -15.37
CA VAL A 190 9.62 -12.59 -16.17
C VAL A 190 10.78 -12.25 -17.10
N MET A 191 10.77 -11.09 -17.76
CA MET A 191 11.89 -10.66 -18.60
C MET A 191 13.17 -10.43 -17.78
N ILE A 192 13.07 -9.77 -16.62
CA ILE A 192 14.22 -9.51 -15.74
C ILE A 192 14.82 -10.83 -15.22
N PHE A 193 14.00 -11.75 -14.70
CA PHE A 193 14.49 -13.02 -14.17
C PHE A 193 15.00 -13.96 -15.27
N SER A 194 14.42 -13.90 -16.47
CA SER A 194 14.97 -14.64 -17.63
C SER A 194 16.36 -14.10 -18.01
N ALA A 195 16.53 -12.77 -18.01
CA ALA A 195 17.84 -12.17 -18.23
C ALA A 195 18.82 -12.54 -17.10
N ALA A 196 18.40 -12.49 -15.84
CA ALA A 196 19.21 -12.95 -14.71
C ALA A 196 19.64 -14.42 -14.85
N ALA A 197 18.72 -15.30 -15.27
CA ALA A 197 19.02 -16.72 -15.47
C ALA A 197 20.07 -16.93 -16.59
N TYR A 198 19.97 -16.15 -17.67
CA TYR A 198 20.90 -16.20 -18.78
C TYR A 198 22.30 -15.64 -18.43
N PHE A 199 22.35 -14.51 -17.73
CA PHE A 199 23.60 -13.79 -17.46
C PHE A 199 24.30 -14.17 -16.15
N LEU A 200 23.54 -14.44 -15.09
CA LEU A 200 24.05 -14.74 -13.75
C LEU A 200 23.85 -16.20 -13.33
N GLY A 201 23.03 -16.95 -14.07
CA GLY A 201 22.75 -18.36 -13.81
C GLY A 201 21.38 -18.59 -13.18
N VAL A 202 20.87 -19.80 -13.37
CA VAL A 202 19.51 -20.20 -12.97
C VAL A 202 19.31 -20.11 -11.46
N GLU A 203 20.30 -20.49 -10.66
CA GLU A 203 20.21 -20.44 -9.19
C GLU A 203 19.98 -19.01 -8.69
N ILE A 204 20.76 -18.04 -9.17
CA ILE A 204 20.61 -16.63 -8.80
C ILE A 204 19.24 -16.12 -9.22
N ALA A 205 18.73 -16.51 -10.39
CA ALA A 205 17.39 -16.13 -10.83
C ALA A 205 16.28 -16.71 -9.93
N LEU A 206 16.40 -17.96 -9.50
CA LEU A 206 15.44 -18.59 -8.59
C LEU A 206 15.45 -17.92 -7.21
N TYR A 207 16.63 -17.62 -6.65
CA TYR A 207 16.73 -16.86 -5.40
C TYR A 207 16.19 -15.43 -5.55
N SER A 208 16.42 -14.78 -6.69
CA SER A 208 15.87 -13.45 -7.01
C SER A 208 14.34 -13.47 -7.07
N MET A 209 13.74 -14.56 -7.57
CA MET A 209 12.29 -14.74 -7.55
C MET A 209 11.76 -14.89 -6.11
N ILE A 210 12.48 -15.61 -5.23
CA ILE A 210 12.14 -15.69 -3.80
C ILE A 210 12.24 -14.31 -3.14
N THR A 211 13.32 -13.57 -3.41
CA THR A 211 13.51 -12.19 -2.95
C THR A 211 12.32 -11.33 -3.34
N TYR A 212 11.94 -11.33 -4.62
CA TYR A 212 10.83 -10.55 -5.12
C TYR A 212 9.49 -10.95 -4.49
N LEU A 213 9.22 -12.24 -4.31
CA LEU A 213 8.01 -12.71 -3.63
C LEU A 213 7.97 -12.25 -2.16
N SER A 214 9.10 -12.31 -1.46
CA SER A 214 9.22 -11.80 -0.09
C SER A 214 9.02 -10.28 -0.02
N ALA A 215 9.62 -9.54 -0.96
CA ALA A 215 9.47 -8.09 -1.07
C ALA A 215 8.03 -7.69 -1.38
N SER A 216 7.40 -8.32 -2.36
CA SER A 216 6.00 -8.09 -2.73
C SER A 216 5.05 -8.40 -1.57
N LYS A 217 5.25 -9.51 -0.84
CA LYS A 217 4.41 -9.81 0.32
C LYS A 217 4.61 -8.83 1.47
N THR A 218 5.84 -8.40 1.71
CA THR A 218 6.12 -7.42 2.75
C THR A 218 5.59 -6.03 2.38
N LEU A 219 5.68 -5.66 1.11
CA LEU A 219 5.07 -4.46 0.54
C LEU A 219 3.56 -4.45 0.80
N ASP A 220 2.86 -5.50 0.36
CA ASP A 220 1.41 -5.64 0.54
C ASP A 220 1.04 -5.52 2.02
N PHE A 221 1.78 -6.23 2.88
CA PHE A 221 1.59 -6.19 4.33
C PHE A 221 1.78 -4.79 4.92
N ILE A 222 2.80 -4.04 4.50
CA ILE A 222 3.04 -2.69 5.01
C ILE A 222 1.97 -1.72 4.51
N VAL A 223 1.64 -1.77 3.22
CA VAL A 223 0.75 -0.82 2.53
C VAL A 223 -0.71 -1.07 2.88
N GLU A 224 -1.18 -2.31 2.72
CA GLU A 224 -2.59 -2.70 2.92
C GLU A 224 -2.88 -3.15 4.37
N GLY A 225 -1.88 -3.69 5.08
CA GLY A 225 -2.02 -4.15 6.46
C GLY A 225 -2.46 -5.61 6.59
N ILE A 226 -2.54 -6.10 7.84
CA ILE A 226 -2.89 -7.50 8.18
C ILE A 226 -4.41 -7.75 8.14
N GLU A 227 -5.21 -6.70 8.36
CA GLU A 227 -6.65 -6.82 8.55
C GLU A 227 -7.42 -6.49 7.27
N GLU A 228 -7.73 -7.52 6.51
CA GLU A 228 -8.72 -7.46 5.45
C GLU A 228 -10.12 -7.39 6.09
N TYR A 229 -10.80 -6.25 5.93
CA TYR A 229 -12.21 -6.17 6.25
C TYR A 229 -12.98 -6.94 5.18
N ILE A 230 -14.01 -7.66 5.61
CA ILE A 230 -14.88 -8.41 4.73
C ILE A 230 -16.26 -7.77 4.83
N GLY A 231 -16.74 -7.27 3.70
CA GLY A 231 -18.13 -6.88 3.52
C GLY A 231 -18.95 -8.14 3.34
N VAL A 232 -19.92 -8.34 4.23
CA VAL A 232 -20.80 -9.51 4.21
C VAL A 232 -22.22 -9.04 3.96
N THR A 233 -22.76 -9.47 2.83
CA THR A 233 -24.15 -9.25 2.43
C THR A 233 -24.93 -10.53 2.67
N ILE A 234 -25.96 -10.47 3.50
CA ILE A 234 -26.77 -11.61 3.92
C ILE A 234 -28.21 -11.38 3.46
N VAL A 235 -28.74 -12.31 2.68
CA VAL A 235 -30.13 -12.33 2.24
C VAL A 235 -30.83 -13.52 2.89
N SER A 236 -31.80 -13.25 3.75
CA SER A 236 -32.51 -14.28 4.51
C SER A 236 -33.92 -13.81 4.89
N SER A 237 -34.85 -14.76 5.11
CA SER A 237 -36.16 -14.45 5.69
C SER A 237 -36.07 -14.11 7.20
N LYS A 238 -34.99 -14.48 7.87
CA LYS A 238 -34.77 -14.26 9.31
C LYS A 238 -33.93 -13.02 9.60
N CYS A 239 -34.27 -11.89 8.98
CA CYS A 239 -33.43 -10.68 9.08
C CYS A 239 -33.32 -10.13 10.51
N GLU A 240 -34.39 -10.16 11.30
CA GLU A 240 -34.34 -9.62 12.67
C GLU A 240 -33.39 -10.40 13.59
N GLU A 241 -33.51 -11.73 13.60
CA GLU A 241 -32.64 -12.62 14.39
C GLU A 241 -31.16 -12.45 14.01
N ILE A 242 -30.88 -12.27 12.72
CA ILE A 242 -29.51 -12.07 12.21
C ILE A 242 -28.98 -10.71 12.64
N LYS A 243 -29.78 -9.64 12.57
CA LYS A 243 -29.39 -8.29 13.04
C LYS A 243 -29.04 -8.31 14.52
N GLU A 244 -29.91 -8.89 15.35
CA GLU A 244 -29.68 -9.01 16.79
C GLU A 244 -28.44 -9.85 17.09
N MET A 245 -28.22 -10.94 16.36
CA MET A 245 -27.03 -11.77 16.53
C MET A 245 -25.75 -10.99 16.22
N ILE A 246 -25.72 -10.25 15.11
CA ILE A 246 -24.54 -9.45 14.73
C ILE A 246 -24.28 -8.34 15.75
N TYR A 247 -25.33 -7.68 16.23
CA TYR A 247 -25.20 -6.63 17.23
C TYR A 247 -24.76 -7.19 18.59
N ASN A 248 -25.47 -8.19 19.14
CA ASN A 248 -25.26 -8.68 20.50
C ASN A 248 -24.06 -9.64 20.63
N LYS A 249 -23.84 -10.54 19.66
CA LYS A 249 -22.77 -11.56 19.75
C LYS A 249 -21.47 -11.14 19.09
N LEU A 250 -21.53 -10.32 18.04
CA LEU A 250 -20.33 -9.82 17.35
C LEU A 250 -19.98 -8.38 17.74
N GLY A 251 -20.90 -7.59 18.28
CA GLY A 251 -20.65 -6.20 18.62
C GLY A 251 -20.43 -5.33 17.38
N ARG A 252 -21.08 -5.67 16.27
CA ARG A 252 -20.85 -5.03 14.96
C ARG A 252 -22.09 -4.28 14.49
N GLY A 253 -21.85 -3.18 13.78
CA GLY A 253 -22.89 -2.44 13.10
C GLY A 253 -23.50 -3.25 11.95
N VAL A 254 -24.79 -3.05 11.73
CA VAL A 254 -25.54 -3.59 10.60
C VAL A 254 -26.23 -2.46 9.86
N THR A 255 -26.21 -2.54 8.54
CA THR A 255 -27.00 -1.68 7.65
C THR A 255 -28.01 -2.57 6.95
N VAL A 256 -29.26 -2.12 6.89
CA VAL A 256 -30.34 -2.84 6.19
C VAL A 256 -30.59 -2.14 4.87
N TYR A 257 -30.55 -2.89 3.77
CA TYR A 257 -31.03 -2.46 2.47
C TYR A 257 -32.42 -3.03 2.21
N ASN A 258 -33.33 -2.19 1.74
CA ASN A 258 -34.65 -2.63 1.29
C ASN A 258 -34.52 -3.25 -0.11
N GLY A 259 -34.55 -4.58 -0.19
CA GLY A 259 -34.58 -5.30 -1.46
C GLY A 259 -36.00 -5.37 -1.99
N LYS A 260 -36.21 -4.92 -3.24
CA LYS A 260 -37.49 -5.13 -3.94
C LYS A 260 -37.57 -6.54 -4.50
N LYS A 261 -38.81 -6.98 -4.79
CA LYS A 261 -39.14 -8.29 -5.39
C LYS A 261 -38.08 -8.81 -6.37
N GLY A 262 -37.62 -10.03 -6.10
CA GLY A 262 -36.69 -10.77 -6.95
C GLY A 262 -37.22 -12.18 -7.24
N PHE A 263 -36.46 -12.94 -8.04
CA PHE A 263 -36.78 -14.34 -8.34
C PHE A 263 -35.88 -15.27 -7.55
N GLY A 264 -36.47 -16.25 -6.86
CA GLY A 264 -35.73 -17.32 -6.17
C GLY A 264 -36.14 -18.71 -6.64
N LYS A 265 -35.47 -19.75 -6.12
CA LYS A 265 -35.77 -21.16 -6.43
C LYS A 265 -37.24 -21.58 -6.16
N ARG A 266 -38.01 -20.78 -5.41
CA ARG A 266 -39.41 -21.03 -5.04
C ARG A 266 -40.41 -20.05 -5.69
N GLY A 267 -39.99 -19.29 -6.70
CA GLY A 267 -40.84 -18.32 -7.41
C GLY A 267 -40.53 -16.84 -7.07
N MET A 268 -41.51 -15.96 -7.31
CA MET A 268 -41.43 -14.53 -6.98
C MET A 268 -41.31 -14.38 -5.46
N LYS A 269 -40.24 -13.74 -5.00
CA LYS A 269 -40.10 -13.38 -3.58
C LYS A 269 -40.73 -12.01 -3.34
N GLU A 270 -41.34 -11.86 -2.17
CA GLU A 270 -41.77 -10.56 -1.64
C GLU A 270 -40.56 -9.66 -1.37
N ASP A 271 -40.83 -8.39 -1.07
CA ASP A 271 -39.78 -7.46 -0.66
C ASP A 271 -39.03 -8.06 0.53
N SER A 272 -37.70 -8.01 0.46
CA SER A 272 -36.84 -8.69 1.42
C SER A 272 -35.72 -7.76 1.85
N ASP A 273 -35.54 -7.67 3.16
CA ASP A 273 -34.41 -6.96 3.74
C ASP A 273 -33.12 -7.71 3.44
N ILE A 274 -32.09 -6.93 3.11
CA ILE A 274 -30.74 -7.42 2.87
C ILE A 274 -29.86 -6.81 3.95
N ILE A 275 -29.18 -7.66 4.71
CA ILE A 275 -28.29 -7.21 5.77
C ILE A 275 -26.90 -7.04 5.20
N PHE A 276 -26.31 -5.88 5.43
CA PHE A 276 -24.91 -5.61 5.16
C PHE A 276 -24.17 -5.33 6.46
N THR A 277 -23.04 -6.02 6.65
CA THR A 277 -22.14 -5.76 7.78
C THR A 277 -20.69 -5.83 7.31
N VAL A 278 -19.81 -5.13 8.00
CA VAL A 278 -18.37 -5.20 7.77
C VAL A 278 -17.71 -5.79 9.01
N ILE A 279 -17.00 -6.88 8.81
CA ILE A 279 -16.31 -7.63 9.87
C ILE A 279 -14.85 -7.85 9.50
N THR A 280 -14.03 -8.29 10.45
CA THR A 280 -12.66 -8.73 10.17
C THR A 280 -12.62 -10.20 9.74
N ARG A 281 -11.54 -10.62 9.07
CA ARG A 281 -11.32 -12.03 8.72
C ARG A 281 -11.38 -12.99 9.91
N LEU A 282 -10.91 -12.56 11.08
CA LEU A 282 -10.96 -13.33 12.33
C LEU A 282 -12.40 -13.54 12.84
N GLU A 283 -13.28 -12.59 12.56
CA GLU A 283 -14.69 -12.65 12.98
C GLU A 283 -15.56 -13.44 12.00
N LEU A 284 -15.06 -13.70 10.79
CA LEU A 284 -15.82 -14.39 9.76
C LEU A 284 -16.25 -15.78 10.22
N SER A 285 -15.34 -16.55 10.81
CA SER A 285 -15.67 -17.89 11.32
C SER A 285 -16.76 -17.86 12.40
N LYS A 286 -16.77 -16.84 13.26
CA LYS A 286 -17.80 -16.66 14.27
C LYS A 286 -19.14 -16.28 13.63
N LEU A 287 -19.13 -15.37 12.66
CA LEU A 287 -20.33 -14.95 11.93
C LEU A 287 -20.98 -16.13 11.21
N THR A 288 -20.21 -16.91 10.44
CA THR A 288 -20.73 -18.05 9.67
C THR A 288 -21.33 -19.12 10.59
N THR A 289 -20.63 -19.44 11.68
CA THR A 289 -21.11 -20.43 12.67
C THR A 289 -22.44 -20.01 13.31
N GLU A 290 -22.59 -18.75 13.70
CA GLU A 290 -23.83 -18.26 14.29
C GLU A 290 -24.94 -18.10 13.25
N LEU A 291 -24.60 -17.72 12.02
CA LEU A 291 -25.54 -17.58 10.93
C LEU A 291 -26.13 -18.93 10.50
N GLU A 292 -25.32 -19.99 10.43
CA GLU A 292 -25.79 -21.35 10.10
C GLU A 292 -26.80 -21.89 11.12
N LYS A 293 -26.60 -21.57 12.41
CA LYS A 293 -27.56 -21.94 13.48
C LYS A 293 -28.92 -21.26 13.31
N ILE A 294 -28.92 -20.00 12.87
CA ILE A 294 -30.13 -19.18 12.75
C ILE A 294 -30.84 -19.46 11.43
N ALA A 295 -30.11 -19.37 10.32
CA ALA A 295 -30.62 -19.40 8.97
C ALA A 295 -29.70 -20.21 8.04
N PRO A 296 -29.74 -21.55 8.08
CA PRO A 296 -28.92 -22.40 7.22
C PRO A 296 -29.22 -22.23 5.73
N THR A 297 -30.37 -21.64 5.38
CA THR A 297 -30.76 -21.33 4.00
C THR A 297 -30.45 -19.90 3.58
N ALA A 298 -29.70 -19.13 4.39
CA ALA A 298 -29.31 -17.76 4.06
C ALA A 298 -28.36 -17.74 2.86
N PHE A 299 -28.54 -16.76 1.97
CA PHE A 299 -27.61 -16.50 0.89
C PHE A 299 -26.61 -15.43 1.34
N VAL A 300 -25.33 -15.74 1.28
CA VAL A 300 -24.25 -14.89 1.80
C VAL A 300 -23.28 -14.56 0.68
N VAL A 301 -23.04 -13.27 0.46
CA VAL A 301 -22.01 -12.78 -0.46
C VAL A 301 -20.93 -12.09 0.35
N MET A 302 -19.68 -12.49 0.14
CA MET A 302 -18.52 -11.91 0.79
C MET A 302 -17.68 -11.18 -0.26
N HIS A 303 -17.23 -9.97 0.06
CA HIS A 303 -16.27 -9.24 -0.75
C HIS A 303 -15.22 -8.57 0.13
N SER A 304 -14.00 -8.49 -0.38
CA SER A 304 -12.92 -7.77 0.28
C SER A 304 -13.23 -6.28 0.32
N VAL A 305 -13.06 -5.67 1.49
CA VAL A 305 -13.21 -4.24 1.73
C VAL A 305 -11.85 -3.70 2.14
N LYS A 306 -11.24 -2.88 1.28
CA LYS A 306 -9.88 -2.35 1.49
C LYS A 306 -9.76 -1.46 2.74
N ASP A 307 -10.76 -0.61 2.99
CA ASP A 307 -10.76 0.25 4.18
C ASP A 307 -12.18 0.69 4.55
N THR A 308 -12.40 1.03 5.82
CA THR A 308 -13.66 1.59 6.33
C THR A 308 -13.41 2.72 7.32
N LYS A 309 -14.27 3.74 7.32
CA LYS A 309 -14.12 4.92 8.20
C LYS A 309 -15.46 5.30 8.83
N GLY A 310 -15.49 5.42 10.16
CA GLY A 310 -16.70 5.73 10.94
C GLY A 310 -17.46 4.48 11.41
N GLY A 311 -18.63 4.67 12.03
CA GLY A 311 -19.53 3.60 12.49
C GLY A 311 -19.10 2.84 13.77
N MET A 312 -19.90 1.84 14.17
CA MET A 312 -19.55 0.86 15.23
C MET A 312 -18.62 -0.21 14.68
N ILE A 313 -17.44 0.21 14.28
CA ILE A 313 -16.34 -0.69 13.89
C ILE A 313 -15.39 -0.68 15.08
N LYS A 314 -15.13 -1.86 15.66
CA LYS A 314 -14.11 -2.01 16.69
C LYS A 314 -12.83 -1.38 16.15
N LYS A 315 -12.35 -0.33 16.83
CA LYS A 315 -11.08 0.30 16.46
C LYS A 315 -10.03 -0.80 16.43
N ARG A 316 -9.20 -0.80 15.38
CA ARG A 316 -8.04 -1.68 15.27
C ARG A 316 -7.36 -1.77 16.65
N PRO A 317 -7.04 -2.97 17.16
CA PRO A 317 -6.37 -3.11 18.46
C PRO A 317 -5.00 -2.41 18.52
N LEU A 318 -4.52 -1.86 17.39
CA LEU A 318 -3.32 -1.04 17.32
C LEU A 318 -3.64 0.32 16.70
N LYS A 319 -3.50 1.37 17.52
CA LYS A 319 -3.32 2.75 17.02
C LYS A 319 -1.93 2.83 16.40
N HIS A 320 -1.84 2.94 15.07
CA HIS A 320 -0.62 3.30 14.35
C HIS A 320 -0.69 4.74 13.83
#